data_AF-A0A9P6DKX6-F1
#
_entry.id   AF-A0A9P6DKX6-F1
#
_cell.length_a   1.000
_cell.length_b   1.000
_cell.length_c   1.000
_cell.angle_alpha   90.00
_cell.angle_beta   90.00
_cell.angle_gamma   90.00
#
_symmetry.space_group_name_H-M   'P 1'
#
loop_
_entity.id
_entity.type
_entity.pdbx_description
1 polymer ?
#
loop_
_entity_poly.entity_id
_entity_poly.type
_entity_poly.pdbx_seq_one_letter_code
_entity_poly.pdbx_strand_id
1 'polypeptide(L)'
;MPPISLKSRLKAIIGAYWHLGLTSFGGPGAHVVILERLFVQKLQWIDARTFADLFSISNALPGPGSAQIAFGIALVKYGELASMVAFLFWSSPGGLGMTALGFAVRKIPNELPPIVLAVLTGINAAAVGLIALAAYRLSLNTVTDRVTRLLLCLSAAIGLLYSSIWLPPYPNAGCWARQPSIVLSPRSSSCPRLWATTNGTTSHTHLIPEPRILEASVSVLTSISLLVFFACVFMSAAIFRAVVDNAPRIWDFGSNLFIGVGSIIFGGGAEYVVDPGWVSNRDFLFGFAMLQAFPGPNFNFSAYLGVLANPDNPVLGALTGLVALYSPGLILEFALLPFYVKLRESRIT
;
A
#
# COMPACT_ATOMS: atom_id res chain seq x y z
N MET A 1 14.42 11.06 -30.19
CA MET A 1 13.03 10.83 -30.66
C MET A 1 12.17 11.98 -30.16
N PRO A 2 11.22 12.51 -30.96
CA PRO A 2 10.32 13.57 -30.51
C PRO A 2 9.53 13.13 -29.27
N PRO A 3 9.14 14.06 -28.38
CA PRO A 3 8.40 13.73 -27.17
C PRO A 3 7.10 13.01 -27.55
N ILE A 4 6.87 11.84 -26.97
CA ILE A 4 5.65 11.05 -27.20
C ILE A 4 4.45 11.92 -26.81
N SER A 5 3.47 12.06 -27.71
CA SER A 5 2.26 12.84 -27.43
C SER A 5 1.55 12.33 -26.18
N LEU A 6 0.95 13.24 -25.40
CA LEU A 6 0.20 12.87 -24.19
C LEU A 6 -0.88 11.83 -24.48
N LYS A 7 -1.59 11.97 -25.61
CA LYS A 7 -2.61 11.00 -26.05
C LYS A 7 -2.04 9.60 -26.24
N SER A 8 -0.85 9.48 -26.84
CA SER A 8 -0.18 8.19 -27.03
C SER A 8 0.27 7.58 -25.70
N ARG A 9 0.79 8.40 -24.78
CA ARG A 9 1.18 7.97 -23.41
C ARG A 9 -0.02 7.39 -22.67
N LEU A 10 -1.14 8.11 -22.66
CA LEU A 10 -2.37 7.68 -21.99
C LEU A 10 -2.96 6.41 -22.64
N LYS A 11 -2.97 6.32 -23.97
CA LYS A 11 -3.44 5.11 -24.67
C LYS A 11 -2.62 3.89 -24.29
N ALA A 12 -1.29 4.03 -24.18
CA ALA A 12 -0.40 2.95 -23.76
C ALA A 12 -0.66 2.50 -22.31
N ILE A 13 -0.84 3.45 -21.39
CA ILE A 13 -1.22 3.15 -20.00
C ILE A 13 -2.56 2.42 -19.94
N ILE A 14 -3.59 2.97 -20.59
CA ILE A 14 -4.92 2.35 -20.60
C ILE A 14 -4.82 0.91 -21.11
N GLY A 15 -4.16 0.69 -22.24
CA GLY A 15 -4.00 -0.64 -22.83
C GLY A 15 -3.29 -1.66 -21.93
N ALA A 16 -2.34 -1.23 -21.11
CA ALA A 16 -1.61 -2.12 -20.20
C ALA A 16 -2.29 -2.29 -18.82
N TYR A 17 -2.92 -1.24 -18.27
CA TYR A 17 -3.42 -1.24 -16.88
C TYR A 17 -4.90 -1.60 -16.73
N TRP A 18 -5.73 -1.44 -17.78
CA TRP A 18 -7.19 -1.56 -17.64
C TRP A 18 -7.67 -2.88 -17.00
N HIS A 19 -6.98 -3.99 -17.28
CA HIS A 19 -7.34 -5.32 -16.78
C HIS A 19 -6.67 -5.63 -15.44
N LEU A 20 -5.59 -4.92 -15.07
CA LEU A 20 -4.78 -5.30 -13.92
C LEU A 20 -5.54 -5.25 -12.60
N GLY A 21 -6.41 -4.26 -12.41
CA GLY A 21 -7.28 -4.20 -11.23
C GLY A 21 -8.33 -5.31 -11.17
N LEU A 22 -8.60 -6.01 -12.29
CA LEU A 22 -9.56 -7.12 -12.38
C LEU A 22 -8.89 -8.50 -12.36
N THR A 23 -7.61 -8.59 -12.73
CA THR A 23 -6.91 -9.89 -12.90
C THR A 23 -5.82 -10.14 -11.85
N SER A 24 -5.43 -9.14 -11.06
CA SER A 24 -4.33 -9.28 -10.10
C SER A 24 -4.82 -9.85 -8.77
N PHE A 25 -4.89 -11.19 -8.67
CA PHE A 25 -5.23 -11.88 -7.42
C PHE A 25 -3.99 -12.27 -6.63
N GLY A 26 -4.16 -12.50 -5.32
CA GLY A 26 -3.12 -13.11 -4.47
C GLY A 26 -2.34 -12.14 -3.59
N GLY A 27 -2.74 -10.86 -3.54
CA GLY A 27 -2.18 -9.88 -2.62
C GLY A 27 -0.78 -9.38 -2.99
N PRO A 28 -0.10 -8.64 -2.09
CA PRO A 28 1.10 -7.87 -2.40
C PRO A 28 2.23 -8.69 -3.04
N GLY A 29 2.51 -9.90 -2.54
CA GLY A 29 3.55 -10.76 -3.11
C GLY A 29 3.24 -11.23 -4.53
N ALA A 30 1.98 -11.58 -4.81
CA ALA A 30 1.56 -11.96 -6.16
C ALA A 30 1.58 -10.76 -7.11
N HIS A 31 1.15 -9.58 -6.64
CA HIS A 31 1.17 -8.35 -7.46
C HIS A 31 2.58 -8.00 -7.93
N VAL A 32 3.59 -8.13 -7.07
CA VAL A 32 5.00 -7.87 -7.46
C VAL A 32 5.41 -8.79 -8.61
N VAL A 33 5.09 -10.08 -8.53
CA VAL A 33 5.40 -11.05 -9.61
C VAL A 33 4.62 -10.75 -10.89
N ILE A 34 3.34 -10.37 -10.78
CA ILE A 34 2.51 -9.99 -11.94
C ILE A 34 3.08 -8.75 -12.64
N LEU A 35 3.44 -7.72 -11.86
CA LEU A 35 4.00 -6.47 -12.38
C LEU A 35 5.39 -6.70 -13.02
N GLU A 36 6.24 -7.53 -12.40
CA GLU A 36 7.56 -7.88 -12.95
C GLU A 36 7.43 -8.63 -14.28
N ARG A 37 6.61 -9.69 -14.33
CA ARG A 37 6.37 -10.44 -15.57
C ARG A 37 5.80 -9.56 -16.67
N LEU A 38 4.87 -8.65 -16.33
CA LEU A 38 4.24 -7.81 -17.33
C LEU A 38 5.18 -6.70 -17.81
N PHE A 39 5.74 -5.91 -16.91
CA PHE A 39 6.45 -4.66 -17.26
C PHE A 39 7.94 -4.85 -17.49
N VAL A 40 8.56 -5.87 -16.89
CA VAL A 40 9.95 -6.24 -17.17
C VAL A 40 9.99 -7.25 -18.31
N GLN A 41 9.38 -8.43 -18.15
CA GLN A 41 9.60 -9.53 -19.10
C GLN A 41 8.79 -9.42 -20.40
N LYS A 42 7.51 -9.09 -20.33
CA LYS A 42 6.61 -9.11 -21.50
C LYS A 42 6.63 -7.81 -22.30
N LEU A 43 6.38 -6.70 -21.63
CA LEU A 43 6.28 -5.37 -22.26
C LEU A 43 7.63 -4.67 -22.38
N GLN A 44 8.64 -5.07 -21.58
CA GLN A 44 9.98 -4.48 -21.57
C GLN A 44 9.92 -2.95 -21.41
N TRP A 45 9.01 -2.48 -20.55
CA TRP A 45 8.87 -1.04 -20.29
C TRP A 45 10.03 -0.51 -19.45
N ILE A 46 10.48 -1.33 -18.50
CA ILE A 46 11.60 -1.07 -17.61
C ILE A 46 12.47 -2.33 -17.46
N ASP A 47 13.74 -2.14 -17.12
CA ASP A 47 14.67 -3.24 -16.84
C ASP A 47 14.54 -3.76 -15.40
N ALA A 48 15.15 -4.93 -15.14
CA ALA A 48 15.09 -5.61 -13.84
C ALA A 48 15.70 -4.78 -12.69
N ARG A 49 16.72 -3.96 -12.96
CA ARG A 49 17.34 -3.09 -11.96
C ARG A 49 16.40 -1.95 -11.60
N THR A 50 15.83 -1.27 -12.60
CA THR A 50 14.82 -0.22 -12.38
C THR A 50 13.59 -0.77 -11.63
N PHE A 51 13.17 -2.01 -11.90
CA PHE A 51 12.10 -2.65 -11.13
C PHE A 51 12.50 -2.91 -9.67
N ALA A 52 13.71 -3.44 -9.43
CA ALA A 52 14.22 -3.67 -8.07
C ALA A 52 14.37 -2.37 -7.28
N ASP A 53 14.73 -1.28 -7.95
CA ASP A 53 14.82 0.06 -7.39
C ASP A 53 13.43 0.57 -6.94
N LEU A 54 12.44 0.50 -7.83
CA LEU A 54 11.04 0.87 -7.53
C LEU A 54 10.47 0.01 -6.40
N PHE A 55 10.75 -1.29 -6.40
CA PHE A 55 10.39 -2.20 -5.32
C PHE A 55 11.03 -1.75 -4.00
N SER A 56 12.31 -1.39 -4.00
CA SER A 56 13.02 -0.93 -2.80
C SER A 56 12.45 0.37 -2.26
N ILE A 57 12.16 1.34 -3.13
CA ILE A 57 11.53 2.62 -2.76
C ILE A 57 10.13 2.37 -2.18
N SER A 58 9.31 1.56 -2.84
CA SER A 58 7.95 1.25 -2.39
C SER A 58 7.91 0.51 -1.05
N ASN A 59 8.95 -0.23 -0.69
CA ASN A 59 9.06 -0.85 0.63
C ASN A 59 9.68 0.07 1.69
N ALA A 60 10.37 1.14 1.27
CA ALA A 60 10.89 2.15 2.18
C ALA A 60 9.82 3.18 2.58
N LEU A 61 8.79 3.34 1.74
CA LEU A 61 7.72 4.32 1.94
C LEU A 61 6.50 3.70 2.60
N PRO A 62 5.78 4.48 3.42
CA PRO A 62 4.53 4.03 4.00
C PRO A 62 3.47 3.88 2.90
N GLY A 63 2.50 3.00 3.17
CA GLY A 63 1.36 2.78 2.30
C GLY A 63 1.44 1.53 1.41
N PRO A 64 0.55 1.42 0.41
CA PRO A 64 0.37 0.18 -0.35
C PRO A 64 1.48 -0.10 -1.36
N GLY A 65 2.52 -0.84 -0.95
CA GLY A 65 3.71 -1.10 -1.78
C GLY A 65 3.43 -1.60 -3.20
N SER A 66 2.47 -2.52 -3.41
CA SER A 66 2.13 -2.98 -4.79
C SER A 66 1.49 -1.89 -5.67
N ALA A 67 0.71 -0.97 -5.08
CA ALA A 67 0.14 0.16 -5.79
C ALA A 67 1.19 1.22 -6.09
N GLN A 68 2.14 1.41 -5.17
CA GLN A 68 3.31 2.26 -5.38
C GLN A 68 4.16 1.75 -6.55
N ILE A 69 4.55 0.47 -6.57
CA ILE A 69 5.29 -0.11 -7.71
C ILE A 69 4.54 0.09 -9.02
N ALA A 70 3.23 -0.21 -9.05
CA ALA A 70 2.40 0.00 -10.24
C ALA A 70 2.37 1.47 -10.69
N PHE A 71 2.32 2.40 -9.75
CA PHE A 71 2.38 3.84 -9.97
C PHE A 71 3.75 4.30 -10.46
N GLY A 72 4.83 3.91 -9.78
CA GLY A 72 6.22 4.22 -10.10
C GLY A 72 6.64 3.74 -11.50
N ILE A 73 6.19 2.55 -11.93
CA ILE A 73 6.43 2.05 -13.30
C ILE A 73 5.86 3.03 -14.33
N ALA A 74 4.60 3.44 -14.15
CA ALA A 74 3.94 4.37 -15.05
C ALA A 74 4.56 5.77 -14.99
N LEU A 75 5.02 6.20 -13.80
CA LEU A 75 5.67 7.48 -13.58
C LEU A 75 7.02 7.55 -14.32
N VAL A 76 7.86 6.53 -14.16
CA VAL A 76 9.17 6.44 -14.84
C VAL A 76 9.00 6.33 -16.36
N LYS A 77 8.01 5.55 -16.82
CA LYS A 77 7.86 5.26 -18.26
C LYS A 77 7.13 6.34 -19.04
N TYR A 78 6.09 6.92 -18.46
CA TYR A 78 5.16 7.80 -19.15
C TYR A 78 4.80 9.05 -18.34
N GLY A 79 5.47 9.34 -17.24
CA GLY A 79 5.34 10.58 -16.46
C GLY A 79 4.06 10.69 -15.61
N GLU A 80 3.86 11.88 -15.07
CA GLU A 80 2.99 12.17 -13.91
C GLU A 80 1.50 11.92 -14.16
N LEU A 81 0.95 12.47 -15.24
CA LEU A 81 -0.47 12.26 -15.55
C LEU A 81 -0.76 10.80 -15.88
N ALA A 82 0.20 10.13 -16.51
CA ALA A 82 0.08 8.73 -16.90
C ALA A 82 0.08 7.81 -15.68
N SER A 83 0.87 8.12 -14.64
CA SER A 83 0.88 7.38 -13.39
C SER A 83 -0.40 7.53 -12.58
N MET A 84 -1.00 8.74 -12.57
CA MET A 84 -2.33 8.94 -11.97
C MET A 84 -3.39 8.08 -12.64
N VAL A 85 -3.40 8.03 -13.98
CA VAL A 85 -4.34 7.17 -14.74
C VAL A 85 -4.07 5.68 -14.48
N ALA A 86 -2.80 5.27 -14.40
CA ALA A 86 -2.41 3.91 -14.07
C ALA A 86 -2.94 3.50 -12.68
N PHE A 87 -2.80 4.37 -11.67
CA PHE A 87 -3.34 4.17 -10.34
C PHE A 87 -4.86 4.02 -10.34
N LEU A 88 -5.58 4.85 -11.11
CA LEU A 88 -7.03 4.74 -11.21
C LEU A 88 -7.47 3.39 -11.78
N PHE A 89 -6.83 2.89 -12.84
CA PHE A 89 -7.16 1.55 -13.38
C PHE A 89 -6.73 0.42 -12.45
N TRP A 90 -5.64 0.59 -11.72
CA TRP A 90 -5.14 -0.39 -10.77
C TRP A 90 -6.07 -0.53 -9.55
N SER A 91 -6.57 0.58 -9.02
CA SER A 91 -7.36 0.60 -7.77
C SER A 91 -8.87 0.60 -7.99
N SER A 92 -9.39 1.20 -9.07
CA SER A 92 -10.84 1.41 -9.22
C SER A 92 -11.69 0.14 -9.29
N PRO A 93 -11.32 -0.97 -9.97
CA PRO A 93 -12.21 -2.12 -10.07
C PRO A 93 -12.44 -2.78 -8.71
N GLY A 94 -11.36 -3.02 -7.97
CA GLY A 94 -11.43 -3.51 -6.59
C GLY A 94 -12.08 -2.51 -5.65
N GLY A 95 -11.77 -1.21 -5.76
CA GLY A 95 -12.39 -0.16 -4.95
C GLY A 95 -13.91 -0.07 -5.14
N LEU A 96 -14.38 -0.16 -6.38
CA LEU A 96 -15.81 -0.21 -6.71
C LEU A 96 -16.46 -1.50 -6.19
N GLY A 97 -15.78 -2.65 -6.35
CA GLY A 97 -16.24 -3.92 -5.82
C GLY A 97 -16.40 -3.91 -4.29
N MET A 98 -15.40 -3.39 -3.58
CA MET A 98 -15.43 -3.23 -2.12
C MET A 98 -16.46 -2.19 -1.67
N THR A 99 -16.66 -1.12 -2.43
CA THR A 99 -17.73 -0.14 -2.18
C THR A 99 -19.11 -0.80 -2.30
N ALA A 100 -19.35 -1.57 -3.37
CA ALA A 100 -20.59 -2.30 -3.58
C ALA A 100 -20.83 -3.33 -2.47
N LEU A 101 -19.78 -4.04 -2.02
CA LEU A 101 -19.84 -4.92 -0.87
C LEU A 101 -20.23 -4.18 0.41
N GLY A 102 -19.70 -2.98 0.63
CA GLY A 102 -20.07 -2.14 1.77
C GLY A 102 -21.55 -1.80 1.77
N PHE A 103 -22.11 -1.45 0.60
CA PHE A 103 -23.55 -1.24 0.46
C PHE A 103 -24.38 -2.49 0.72
N ALA A 104 -23.87 -3.66 0.31
CA ALA A 104 -24.53 -4.93 0.54
C ALA A 104 -24.58 -5.27 2.05
N VAL A 105 -23.46 -5.14 2.76
CA VAL A 105 -23.36 -5.45 4.19
C VAL A 105 -24.29 -4.58 5.04
N ARG A 106 -24.47 -3.31 4.68
CA ARG A 106 -25.42 -2.42 5.38
C ARG A 106 -26.87 -2.88 5.33
N LYS A 107 -27.24 -3.69 4.33
CA LYS A 107 -28.59 -4.25 4.18
C LYS A 107 -28.76 -5.57 4.90
N ILE A 108 -27.68 -6.17 5.39
CA ILE A 108 -27.72 -7.43 6.13
C ILE A 108 -28.18 -7.13 7.56
N PRO A 109 -29.29 -7.73 8.04
CA PRO A 109 -29.75 -7.53 9.40
C PRO A 109 -28.74 -8.08 10.41
N ASN A 110 -28.77 -7.55 11.63
CA ASN A 110 -27.81 -7.94 12.66
C ASN A 110 -27.95 -9.41 13.10
N GLU A 111 -29.15 -9.97 12.93
CA GLU A 111 -29.44 -11.39 13.14
C GLU A 111 -29.38 -12.13 11.81
N LEU A 112 -28.25 -12.79 11.60
CA LEU A 112 -28.03 -13.68 10.47
C LEU A 112 -28.60 -15.06 10.79
N PRO A 113 -29.15 -15.79 9.79
CA PRO A 113 -29.50 -17.18 9.96
C PRO A 113 -28.29 -17.98 10.50
N PRO A 114 -28.49 -18.97 11.40
CA PRO A 114 -27.40 -19.72 12.02
C PRO A 114 -26.41 -20.32 11.01
N ILE A 115 -26.92 -20.73 9.84
CA ILE A 115 -26.09 -21.29 8.76
C ILE A 115 -25.14 -20.24 8.16
N VAL A 116 -25.56 -18.98 8.04
CA VAL A 116 -24.71 -17.91 7.51
C VAL A 116 -23.65 -17.54 8.54
N LEU A 117 -24.02 -17.46 9.82
CA LEU A 117 -23.05 -17.30 10.92
C LEU A 117 -21.98 -18.40 10.90
N ALA A 118 -22.39 -19.66 10.80
CA ALA A 118 -21.46 -20.80 10.74
C ALA A 118 -20.51 -20.72 9.53
N VAL A 119 -21.03 -20.36 8.35
CA VAL A 119 -20.21 -20.15 7.15
C VAL A 119 -19.23 -18.99 7.37
N LEU A 120 -19.67 -17.87 7.94
CA LEU A 120 -18.81 -16.72 8.21
C LEU A 120 -17.71 -17.01 9.24
N THR A 121 -18.04 -17.71 10.31
CA THR A 121 -17.03 -18.18 11.27
C THR A 121 -16.02 -19.11 10.59
N GLY A 122 -16.49 -19.99 9.71
CA GLY A 122 -15.64 -20.85 8.89
C GLY A 122 -14.71 -20.08 7.96
N ILE A 123 -15.22 -19.05 7.26
CA ILE A 123 -14.39 -18.20 6.38
C ILE A 123 -13.38 -17.39 7.19
N ASN A 124 -13.76 -16.86 8.36
CA ASN A 124 -12.83 -16.15 9.24
C ASN A 124 -11.71 -17.08 9.73
N ALA A 125 -12.03 -18.30 10.14
CA ALA A 125 -11.04 -19.31 10.52
C ALA A 125 -10.13 -19.67 9.34
N ALA A 126 -10.67 -19.81 8.13
CA ALA A 126 -9.89 -20.03 6.92
C ALA A 126 -8.97 -18.85 6.59
N ALA A 127 -9.42 -17.61 6.77
CA ALA A 127 -8.62 -16.40 6.58
C ALA A 127 -7.43 -16.34 7.56
N VAL A 128 -7.67 -16.64 8.85
CA VAL A 128 -6.60 -16.76 9.85
C VAL A 128 -5.62 -17.87 9.46
N GLY A 129 -6.12 -19.02 9.00
CA GLY A 129 -5.31 -20.11 8.50
C GLY A 129 -4.45 -19.72 7.28
N LEU A 130 -5.00 -18.94 6.34
CA LEU A 130 -4.26 -18.43 5.18
C LEU A 130 -3.17 -17.42 5.58
N ILE A 131 -3.46 -16.52 6.53
CA ILE A 131 -2.46 -15.60 7.08
C ILE A 131 -1.35 -16.37 7.78
N ALA A 132 -1.69 -17.36 8.61
CA ALA A 132 -0.72 -18.23 9.27
C ALA A 132 0.13 -19.00 8.25
N LEU A 133 -0.48 -19.52 7.18
CA LEU A 133 0.23 -20.21 6.10
C LEU A 133 1.16 -19.27 5.33
N ALA A 134 0.73 -18.04 5.04
CA ALA A 134 1.56 -17.03 4.38
C ALA A 134 2.75 -16.63 5.27
N ALA A 135 2.52 -16.39 6.56
CA ALA A 135 3.56 -16.11 7.54
C ALA A 135 4.55 -17.29 7.66
N TYR A 136 4.05 -18.52 7.70
CA TYR A 136 4.88 -19.72 7.70
C TYR A 136 5.76 -19.80 6.44
N ARG A 137 5.18 -19.65 5.24
CA ARG A 137 5.93 -19.66 3.98
C ARG A 137 6.98 -18.55 3.90
N LEU A 138 6.67 -17.36 4.41
CA LEU A 138 7.64 -16.27 4.50
C LEU A 138 8.78 -16.64 5.46
N SER A 139 8.45 -17.21 6.62
CA SER A 139 9.44 -17.60 7.63
C SER A 139 10.45 -18.63 7.11
N LEU A 140 10.04 -19.54 6.23
CA LEU A 140 10.95 -20.53 5.63
C LEU A 140 12.07 -19.88 4.81
N ASN A 141 11.80 -18.71 4.23
CA ASN A 141 12.75 -18.00 3.36
C ASN A 141 13.49 -16.87 4.08
N THR A 142 12.96 -16.36 5.19
CA THR A 142 13.54 -15.23 5.94
C THR A 142 14.25 -15.66 7.21
N VAL A 143 13.82 -16.74 7.88
CA VAL A 143 14.39 -17.20 9.15
C VAL A 143 15.48 -18.25 8.90
N THR A 144 16.66 -17.79 8.49
CA THR A 144 17.77 -18.68 8.13
C THR A 144 18.69 -19.03 9.29
N ASP A 145 18.83 -18.15 10.28
CA ASP A 145 19.84 -18.21 11.33
C ASP A 145 19.25 -18.06 12.74
N ARG A 146 20.07 -18.35 13.75
CA ARG A 146 19.66 -18.30 15.17
C ARG A 146 19.27 -16.89 15.62
N VAL A 147 19.90 -15.85 15.07
CA VAL A 147 19.61 -14.46 15.42
C VAL A 147 18.25 -14.06 14.87
N THR A 148 17.96 -14.36 13.60
CA THR A 148 16.66 -14.07 12.98
C THR A 148 15.52 -14.84 13.67
N ARG A 149 15.78 -16.07 14.13
CA ARG A 149 14.79 -16.83 14.93
C ARG A 149 14.54 -16.18 16.29
N LEU A 150 15.59 -15.73 16.98
CA LEU A 150 15.45 -15.01 18.24
C LEU A 150 14.68 -13.70 18.05
N LEU A 151 15.00 -12.94 17.00
CA LEU A 151 14.30 -11.69 16.66
C LEU A 151 12.82 -11.93 16.36
N LEU A 152 12.48 -13.01 15.64
CA LEU A 152 11.08 -13.38 15.39
C LEU A 152 10.35 -13.73 16.69
N CYS A 153 10.95 -14.53 17.56
CA CYS A 153 10.32 -14.88 18.84
C CYS A 153 10.14 -13.66 19.74
N LEU A 154 11.13 -12.77 19.78
CA LEU A 154 11.06 -11.52 20.52
C LEU A 154 10.00 -10.58 19.95
N SER A 155 9.94 -10.40 18.63
CA SER A 155 8.92 -9.54 18.01
C SER A 155 7.51 -10.09 18.19
N ALA A 156 7.32 -11.41 18.12
CA ALA A 156 6.06 -12.07 18.43
C ALA A 156 5.68 -11.89 19.91
N ALA A 157 6.61 -12.08 20.84
CA ALA A 157 6.37 -11.88 22.27
C ALA A 157 6.02 -10.42 22.59
N ILE A 158 6.75 -9.47 22.01
CA ILE A 158 6.45 -8.04 22.15
C ILE A 158 5.06 -7.73 21.57
N GLY A 159 4.73 -8.21 20.38
CA GLY A 159 3.42 -7.98 19.76
C GLY A 159 2.25 -8.58 20.53
N LEU A 160 2.45 -9.71 21.23
CA LEU A 160 1.44 -10.33 22.08
C LEU A 160 1.29 -9.63 23.44
N LEU A 161 2.37 -9.09 23.99
CA LEU A 161 2.38 -8.44 25.31
C LEU A 161 2.03 -6.94 25.23
N TYR A 162 2.28 -6.30 24.08
CA TYR A 162 1.91 -4.92 23.79
C TYR A 162 0.79 -4.88 22.75
N SER A 163 -0.45 -5.00 23.20
CA SER A 163 -1.65 -4.80 22.37
C SER A 163 -2.00 -3.31 22.14
N SER A 164 -1.03 -2.41 22.35
CA SER A 164 -1.18 -0.98 22.17
C SER A 164 -0.15 -0.49 21.15
N ILE A 165 -0.49 -0.64 19.87
CA ILE A 165 0.26 -0.12 18.73
C ILE A 165 0.02 1.40 18.58
N TRP A 166 0.41 2.15 19.62
CA TRP A 166 0.59 3.62 19.60
C TRP A 166 -0.66 4.46 19.91
N LEU A 167 -1.05 4.45 21.20
CA LEU A 167 -2.09 5.29 21.87
C LEU A 167 -3.53 5.22 21.28
N PRO A 168 -4.52 4.77 22.08
CA PRO A 168 -5.92 4.73 21.67
C PRO A 168 -6.63 6.04 22.14
N PRO A 169 -7.97 6.15 22.07
CA PRO A 169 -8.72 7.32 21.61
C PRO A 169 -9.03 8.33 22.75
N TYR A 170 -9.40 9.57 22.42
CA TYR A 170 -9.97 10.59 23.33
C TYR A 170 -9.04 11.32 24.33
N PRO A 171 -9.46 12.50 24.84
CA PRO A 171 -8.58 13.62 25.18
C PRO A 171 -8.20 13.59 26.65
N ASN A 172 -6.90 13.52 26.96
CA ASN A 172 -6.35 14.08 28.18
C ASN A 172 -4.87 14.38 27.94
N ALA A 173 -4.58 15.67 27.79
CA ALA A 173 -3.25 16.23 27.66
C ALA A 173 -2.43 15.93 28.91
N GLY A 174 -1.35 15.16 28.80
CA GLY A 174 -0.47 14.95 29.96
C GLY A 174 0.78 14.10 29.77
N CYS A 175 0.88 13.27 28.73
CA CYS A 175 2.03 12.37 28.58
C CYS A 175 2.66 12.44 27.19
N TRP A 176 3.14 13.63 26.81
CA TRP A 176 3.98 13.83 25.61
C TRP A 176 5.48 13.58 25.86
N ALA A 177 5.88 13.28 27.10
CA ALA A 177 7.29 13.12 27.46
C ALA A 177 7.57 11.71 27.99
N ARG A 178 7.65 10.72 27.08
CA ARG A 178 8.47 9.49 27.19
C ARG A 178 8.07 8.51 26.11
N GLN A 179 8.79 8.48 24.98
CA GLN A 179 9.22 7.22 24.34
C GLN A 179 10.48 7.46 23.51
N PRO A 180 11.50 6.57 23.60
CA PRO A 180 12.63 6.58 22.68
C PRO A 180 12.25 5.91 21.36
N SER A 181 12.65 6.54 20.27
CA SER A 181 12.56 6.03 18.91
C SER A 181 13.26 4.66 18.80
N ILE A 182 12.50 3.59 18.53
CA ILE A 182 13.06 2.35 17.98
C ILE A 182 12.48 2.16 16.58
N VAL A 183 13.18 2.79 15.65
CA VAL A 183 13.30 2.35 14.26
C VAL A 183 14.09 1.04 14.31
N LEU A 184 13.38 -0.08 14.38
CA LEU A 184 13.90 -1.37 13.98
C LEU A 184 12.87 -2.01 13.06
N SER A 185 12.79 -1.50 11.83
CA SER A 185 12.45 -2.38 10.72
C SER A 185 13.46 -3.54 10.78
N PRO A 186 13.05 -4.82 10.87
CA PRO A 186 13.97 -5.88 10.53
C PRO A 186 14.41 -5.58 9.10
N ARG A 187 15.69 -5.26 8.94
CA ARG A 187 16.33 -5.14 7.65
C ARG A 187 16.19 -6.52 7.03
N SER A 188 15.09 -6.76 6.30
CA SER A 188 14.98 -7.89 5.40
C SER A 188 15.92 -7.58 4.25
N SER A 189 17.22 -7.75 4.51
CA SER A 189 18.26 -7.95 3.51
C SER A 189 18.12 -9.36 2.90
N SER A 190 16.90 -9.76 2.61
CA SER A 190 16.60 -10.79 1.65
C SER A 190 16.24 -10.05 0.38
N CYS A 191 17.24 -9.43 -0.27
CA CYS A 191 17.27 -9.53 -1.73
C CYS A 191 17.00 -11.00 -2.01
N PRO A 192 15.95 -11.38 -2.75
CA PRO A 192 15.87 -12.71 -3.30
C PRO A 192 17.22 -12.99 -3.95
N ARG A 193 17.98 -13.90 -3.34
CA ARG A 193 19.29 -14.36 -3.79
C ARG A 193 19.18 -15.14 -5.12
N LEU A 194 18.05 -14.99 -5.83
CA LEU A 194 17.82 -15.43 -7.19
C LEU A 194 18.41 -14.46 -8.24
N TRP A 195 18.77 -13.23 -7.87
CA TRP A 195 19.22 -12.23 -8.85
C TRP A 195 20.74 -11.96 -8.83
N ALA A 196 21.51 -12.76 -8.10
CA ALA A 196 22.96 -12.61 -7.99
C ALA A 196 23.73 -13.92 -8.16
N THR A 197 23.39 -14.75 -9.16
CA THR A 197 24.32 -15.77 -9.69
C THR A 197 23.95 -16.14 -11.13
N THR A 198 24.58 -15.46 -12.08
CA THR A 198 24.99 -16.09 -13.34
C THR A 198 26.43 -15.71 -13.59
N ASN A 199 27.35 -16.46 -12.97
CA ASN A 199 28.72 -16.55 -13.46
C ASN A 199 28.69 -17.46 -14.69
N GLY A 200 28.86 -16.87 -15.86
CA GLY A 200 28.93 -17.57 -17.13
C GLY A 200 29.42 -16.66 -18.24
N THR A 201 30.76 -16.60 -18.37
CA THR A 201 31.53 -16.38 -19.60
C THR A 201 31.15 -15.20 -20.51
N THR A 202 32.10 -14.26 -20.61
CA THR A 202 32.27 -13.27 -21.69
C THR A 202 31.78 -13.74 -23.05
N SER A 203 30.75 -13.10 -23.60
CA SER A 203 30.45 -13.07 -25.04
C SER A 203 29.49 -11.92 -25.38
N HIS A 204 30.03 -10.96 -26.12
CA HIS A 204 29.39 -9.96 -27.00
C HIS A 204 28.20 -9.14 -26.47
N THR A 205 28.54 -7.90 -26.13
CA THR A 205 27.76 -6.66 -26.23
C THR A 205 26.65 -6.68 -27.29
N HIS A 206 25.43 -7.02 -26.88
CA HIS A 206 24.26 -6.30 -27.35
C HIS A 206 23.96 -5.22 -26.32
N LEU A 207 24.42 -4.00 -26.62
CA LEU A 207 24.00 -2.77 -25.95
C LEU A 207 22.48 -2.64 -26.17
N ILE A 208 21.68 -3.25 -25.30
CA ILE A 208 20.30 -2.83 -25.13
C ILE A 208 20.43 -1.37 -24.67
N PRO A 209 19.98 -0.38 -25.47
CA PRO A 209 20.06 1.00 -25.03
C PRO A 209 19.35 1.08 -23.69
N GLU A 210 20.05 1.56 -22.65
CA GLU A 210 19.46 1.79 -21.33
C GLU A 210 18.09 2.42 -21.56
N PRO A 211 16.99 1.82 -21.06
CA PRO A 211 15.69 2.42 -21.23
C PRO A 211 15.81 3.80 -20.61
N ARG A 212 15.78 4.83 -21.46
CA ARG A 212 15.85 6.22 -21.04
C ARG A 212 14.66 6.42 -20.12
N ILE A 213 14.89 6.27 -18.81
CA ILE A 213 14.06 6.81 -17.74
C ILE A 213 13.80 8.22 -18.26
N LEU A 214 12.54 8.55 -18.54
CA LEU A 214 12.22 9.92 -18.90
C LEU A 214 12.83 10.76 -17.79
N GLU A 215 13.88 11.53 -18.15
CA GLU A 215 14.58 12.48 -17.28
C GLU A 215 13.52 13.06 -16.37
N ALA A 216 13.61 12.75 -15.07
CA ALA A 216 12.52 12.94 -14.13
C ALA A 216 11.89 14.31 -14.40
N SER A 217 10.66 14.33 -14.93
CA SER A 217 10.00 15.57 -15.35
C SER A 217 9.77 16.52 -14.18
N VAL A 218 9.93 15.98 -12.97
CA VAL A 218 9.78 16.63 -11.69
C VAL A 218 11.10 17.28 -11.27
N SER A 219 11.09 18.61 -11.19
CA SER A 219 12.22 19.36 -10.66
C SER A 219 12.46 19.03 -9.18
N VAL A 220 13.70 19.15 -8.70
CA VAL A 220 14.01 18.99 -7.25
C VAL A 220 13.19 19.96 -6.41
N LEU A 221 12.91 21.16 -6.93
CA LEU A 221 12.04 22.12 -6.25
C LEU A 221 10.64 21.55 -6.07
N THR A 222 10.03 20.97 -7.10
CA THR A 222 8.73 20.31 -7.03
C THR A 222 8.74 19.18 -6.00
N SER A 223 9.79 18.37 -5.95
CA SER A 223 9.95 17.33 -4.92
C SER A 223 9.98 17.90 -3.51
N ILE A 224 10.77 18.95 -3.26
CA ILE A 224 10.84 19.61 -1.95
C ILE A 224 9.48 20.22 -1.60
N SER A 225 8.82 20.89 -2.55
CA SER A 225 7.48 21.44 -2.35
C SER A 225 6.45 20.37 -1.99
N LEU A 226 6.51 19.18 -2.59
CA LEU A 226 5.63 18.06 -2.26
C LEU A 226 5.93 17.45 -0.88
N LEU A 227 7.20 17.36 -0.49
CA LEU A 227 7.57 16.93 0.87
C LEU A 227 7.09 17.92 1.93
N VAL A 228 7.27 19.22 1.68
CA VAL A 228 6.75 20.28 2.56
C VAL A 228 5.23 20.24 2.61
N PHE A 229 4.56 20.11 1.46
CA PHE A 229 3.11 19.95 1.39
C PHE A 229 2.63 18.74 2.20
N PHE A 230 3.26 17.58 2.02
CA PHE A 230 2.96 16.38 2.79
C PHE A 230 3.13 16.61 4.30
N ALA A 231 4.26 17.18 4.71
CA ALA A 231 4.54 17.48 6.11
C ALA A 231 3.51 18.46 6.69
N CYS A 232 3.13 19.51 5.95
CA CYS A 232 2.09 20.45 6.35
C CYS A 232 0.74 19.75 6.51
N VAL A 233 0.30 18.96 5.53
CA VAL A 233 -0.98 18.22 5.60
C VAL A 233 -0.98 17.24 6.77
N PHE A 234 0.11 16.50 6.95
CA PHE A 234 0.27 15.57 8.07
C PHE A 234 0.20 16.28 9.42
N MET A 235 0.94 17.38 9.59
CA MET A 235 0.94 18.16 10.83
C MET A 235 -0.41 18.82 11.08
N SER A 236 -1.05 19.38 10.05
CA SER A 236 -2.39 19.96 10.17
C SER A 236 -3.42 18.91 10.57
N ALA A 237 -3.39 17.72 9.96
CA ALA A 237 -4.29 16.62 10.33
C ALA A 237 -4.04 16.16 11.78
N ALA A 238 -2.78 16.02 12.19
CA ALA A 238 -2.41 15.62 13.54
C ALA A 238 -2.83 16.66 14.60
N ILE A 239 -2.56 17.95 14.36
CA ILE A 239 -2.93 19.04 15.26
C ILE A 239 -4.45 19.16 15.35
N PHE A 240 -5.16 19.10 14.23
CA PHE A 240 -6.63 19.21 14.25
C PHE A 240 -7.26 18.08 15.06
N ARG A 241 -6.78 16.84 14.91
CA ARG A 241 -7.23 15.71 15.73
C ARG A 241 -6.92 15.89 17.22
N ALA A 242 -5.82 16.57 17.55
CA ALA A 242 -5.39 16.79 18.94
C ALA A 242 -6.13 17.94 19.64
N VAL A 243 -6.62 18.92 18.88
CA VAL A 243 -7.21 20.16 19.42
C VAL A 243 -8.74 20.15 19.33
N VAL A 244 -9.32 19.50 18.32
CA VAL A 244 -10.76 19.53 18.08
C VAL A 244 -11.42 18.32 18.72
N ASP A 245 -12.00 18.54 19.90
CA ASP A 245 -12.91 17.58 20.53
C ASP A 245 -14.20 17.48 19.70
N ASN A 246 -14.64 16.26 19.39
CA ASN A 246 -15.84 15.96 18.57
C ASN A 246 -15.79 16.43 17.11
N ALA A 247 -14.70 16.16 16.40
CA ALA A 247 -14.62 16.40 14.96
C ALA A 247 -15.71 15.64 14.17
N PRO A 248 -16.14 16.15 13.00
CA PRO A 248 -17.07 15.42 12.13
C PRO A 248 -16.56 14.02 11.82
N ARG A 249 -17.45 13.02 11.88
CA ARG A 249 -17.11 11.59 11.71
C ARG A 249 -16.29 11.29 10.46
N ILE A 250 -16.59 11.95 9.33
CA ILE A 250 -15.86 11.78 8.07
C ILE A 250 -14.42 12.30 8.14
N TRP A 251 -14.19 13.42 8.86
CA TRP A 251 -12.87 13.98 9.07
C TRP A 251 -12.07 13.08 10.01
N ASP A 252 -12.68 12.63 11.10
CA ASP A 252 -12.04 11.75 12.07
C ASP A 252 -11.64 10.42 11.41
N PHE A 253 -12.55 9.80 10.65
CA PHE A 253 -12.26 8.61 9.83
C PHE A 253 -11.14 8.84 8.81
N GLY A 254 -11.24 9.89 8.01
CA GLY A 254 -10.27 10.19 6.96
C GLY A 254 -8.88 10.50 7.52
N SER A 255 -8.80 11.33 8.54
CA SER A 255 -7.52 11.68 9.17
C SER A 255 -6.91 10.49 9.92
N ASN A 256 -7.72 9.60 10.52
CA ASN A 256 -7.21 8.38 11.15
C ASN A 256 -6.63 7.41 10.12
N LEU A 257 -7.29 7.23 8.98
CA LEU A 257 -6.75 6.43 7.88
C LEU A 257 -5.51 7.06 7.24
N PHE A 258 -5.49 8.39 7.06
CA PHE A 258 -4.37 9.11 6.47
C PHE A 258 -3.12 9.01 7.35
N ILE A 259 -3.25 9.26 8.65
CA ILE A 259 -2.12 9.23 9.59
C ILE A 259 -1.75 7.79 9.90
N GLY A 260 -2.70 7.00 10.41
CA GLY A 260 -2.46 5.63 10.85
C GLY A 260 -2.04 4.74 9.69
N VAL A 261 -2.94 4.51 8.73
CA VAL A 261 -2.72 3.50 7.69
C VAL A 261 -1.87 4.01 6.54
N GLY A 262 -2.13 5.23 6.06
CA GLY A 262 -1.48 5.77 4.87
C GLY A 262 -0.05 6.27 5.11
N SER A 263 0.21 6.94 6.24
CA SER A 263 1.47 7.65 6.49
C SER A 263 2.45 6.92 7.42
N ILE A 264 1.96 6.07 8.33
CA ILE A 264 2.80 5.48 9.39
C ILE A 264 2.99 3.97 9.23
N ILE A 265 2.04 3.25 8.62
CA ILE A 265 1.96 1.78 8.76
C ILE A 265 2.40 0.99 7.51
N PHE A 266 3.06 -0.14 7.78
CA PHE A 266 3.45 -1.21 6.84
C PHE A 266 2.58 -2.50 6.95
N GLY A 267 1.42 -2.41 7.60
CA GLY A 267 0.46 -3.50 7.82
C GLY A 267 -0.29 -3.35 9.15
N GLY A 268 -1.60 -3.11 9.08
CA GLY A 268 -2.51 -2.92 10.23
C GLY A 268 -3.90 -2.50 9.71
N GLY A 269 -4.99 -2.83 10.40
CA GLY A 269 -6.33 -2.64 9.83
C GLY A 269 -7.50 -2.48 10.81
N ALA A 270 -7.72 -3.43 11.71
CA ALA A 270 -8.93 -3.46 12.56
C ALA A 270 -8.97 -2.32 13.58
N GLU A 271 -7.85 -2.10 14.26
CA GLU A 271 -7.71 -1.12 15.35
C GLU A 271 -8.07 0.31 14.92
N TYR A 272 -7.81 0.68 13.65
CA TYR A 272 -8.07 2.03 13.13
C TYR A 272 -9.53 2.34 12.84
N VAL A 273 -10.42 1.35 12.86
CA VAL A 273 -11.83 1.54 12.47
C VAL A 273 -12.83 0.85 13.38
N VAL A 274 -12.39 -0.22 14.06
CA VAL A 274 -13.19 -0.96 15.04
C VAL A 274 -13.10 -0.29 16.42
N ASP A 275 -11.90 0.10 16.87
CA ASP A 275 -11.73 0.70 18.21
C ASP A 275 -12.43 2.07 18.34
N PRO A 276 -12.41 2.96 17.31
CA PRO A 276 -13.21 4.18 17.33
C PRO A 276 -14.73 3.93 17.26
N GLY A 277 -15.18 2.69 17.06
CA GLY A 277 -16.59 2.32 16.97
C GLY A 277 -17.25 2.66 15.63
N TRP A 278 -16.50 2.99 14.58
CA TRP A 278 -17.09 3.32 13.28
C TRP A 278 -17.59 2.09 12.53
N VAL A 279 -16.93 0.94 12.71
CA VAL A 279 -17.24 -0.33 12.06
C VAL A 279 -17.29 -1.42 13.12
N SER A 280 -18.31 -2.28 13.09
CA SER A 280 -18.39 -3.38 14.04
C SER A 280 -17.31 -4.44 13.75
N ASN A 281 -16.83 -5.16 14.78
CA ASN A 281 -15.87 -6.25 14.61
C ASN A 281 -16.38 -7.30 13.61
N ARG A 282 -17.68 -7.63 13.69
CA ARG A 282 -18.37 -8.52 12.74
C ARG A 282 -18.22 -8.05 11.29
N ASP A 283 -18.59 -6.80 11.02
CA ASP A 283 -18.60 -6.26 9.65
C ASP A 283 -17.18 -6.08 9.13
N PHE A 284 -16.22 -5.75 10.01
CA PHE A 284 -14.81 -5.73 9.66
C PHE A 284 -14.33 -7.11 9.21
N LEU A 285 -14.56 -8.15 10.03
CA LEU A 285 -14.13 -9.51 9.72
C LEU A 285 -14.82 -10.05 8.45
N PHE A 286 -16.11 -9.79 8.28
CA PHE A 286 -16.85 -10.15 7.06
C PHE A 286 -16.20 -9.53 5.82
N GLY A 287 -15.95 -8.22 5.86
CA GLY A 287 -15.34 -7.53 4.73
C GLY A 287 -13.92 -8.00 4.47
N PHE A 288 -13.15 -8.27 5.52
CA PHE A 288 -11.78 -8.78 5.43
C PHE A 288 -11.73 -10.20 4.83
N ALA A 289 -12.66 -11.06 5.22
CA ALA A 289 -12.84 -12.38 4.62
C ALA A 289 -13.14 -12.29 3.11
N MET A 290 -14.07 -11.42 2.73
CA MET A 290 -14.44 -11.21 1.33
C MET A 290 -13.29 -10.60 0.52
N LEU A 291 -12.51 -9.68 1.11
CA LEU A 291 -11.38 -9.02 0.48
C LEU A 291 -10.40 -10.02 -0.18
N GLN A 292 -10.21 -11.18 0.43
CA GLN A 292 -9.31 -12.22 -0.08
C GLN A 292 -9.75 -12.81 -1.43
N ALA A 293 -11.01 -12.62 -1.80
CA ALA A 293 -11.59 -13.03 -3.08
C ALA A 293 -11.64 -11.90 -4.11
N PHE A 294 -11.28 -10.65 -3.76
CA PHE A 294 -11.27 -9.53 -4.71
C PHE A 294 -9.92 -9.42 -5.44
N PRO A 295 -9.94 -9.08 -6.74
CA PRO A 295 -8.73 -8.72 -7.46
C PRO A 295 -8.23 -7.33 -7.11
N GLY A 296 -6.96 -7.11 -7.40
CA GLY A 296 -6.29 -5.83 -7.24
C GLY A 296 -5.84 -5.59 -5.80
N PRO A 297 -5.54 -4.33 -5.45
CA PRO A 297 -5.02 -3.98 -4.14
C PRO A 297 -5.94 -4.36 -3.00
N ASN A 298 -5.45 -5.15 -2.05
CA ASN A 298 -6.15 -5.43 -0.80
C ASN A 298 -6.48 -4.14 -0.02
N PHE A 299 -5.71 -3.07 -0.23
CA PHE A 299 -5.96 -1.77 0.38
C PHE A 299 -7.23 -1.05 -0.11
N ASN A 300 -7.86 -1.53 -1.21
CA ASN A 300 -9.20 -1.10 -1.59
C ASN A 300 -10.27 -1.40 -0.52
N PHE A 301 -9.92 -2.21 0.48
CA PHE A 301 -10.71 -2.40 1.70
C PHE A 301 -11.07 -1.09 2.41
N SER A 302 -10.28 -0.02 2.27
CA SER A 302 -10.65 1.29 2.83
C SER A 302 -11.93 1.87 2.24
N ALA A 303 -12.27 1.54 0.99
CA ALA A 303 -13.53 1.95 0.38
C ALA A 303 -14.73 1.29 1.08
N TYR A 304 -14.62 -0.01 1.37
CA TYR A 304 -15.61 -0.76 2.14
C TYR A 304 -15.78 -0.17 3.55
N LEU A 305 -14.67 0.05 4.25
CA LEU A 305 -14.67 0.65 5.58
C LEU A 305 -15.30 2.05 5.57
N GLY A 306 -15.05 2.84 4.53
CA GLY A 306 -15.63 4.17 4.36
C GLY A 306 -17.14 4.16 4.21
N VAL A 307 -17.69 3.21 3.47
CA VAL A 307 -19.15 3.03 3.34
C VAL A 307 -19.81 2.77 4.69
N LEU A 308 -19.15 1.99 5.56
CA LEU A 308 -19.64 1.67 6.90
C LEU A 308 -19.40 2.80 7.90
N ALA A 309 -18.26 3.48 7.79
CA ALA A 309 -17.84 4.54 8.70
C ALA A 309 -18.64 5.83 8.50
N ASN A 310 -19.25 6.08 7.33
CA ASN A 310 -20.08 7.24 7.08
C ASN A 310 -21.47 6.86 6.50
N PRO A 311 -22.41 6.37 7.33
CA PRO A 311 -23.70 5.88 6.87
C PRO A 311 -24.57 6.93 6.15
N ASP A 312 -24.42 8.21 6.52
CA ASP A 312 -25.20 9.33 5.97
C ASP A 312 -24.83 9.61 4.50
N ASN A 313 -23.53 9.55 4.18
CA ASN A 313 -23.04 9.67 2.81
C ASN A 313 -21.97 8.59 2.53
N PRO A 314 -22.41 7.40 2.11
CA PRO A 314 -21.53 6.23 2.03
C PRO A 314 -20.57 6.31 0.84
N VAL A 315 -20.98 6.97 -0.25
CA VAL A 315 -20.10 7.22 -1.40
C VAL A 315 -18.98 8.16 -1.01
N LEU A 316 -19.29 9.23 -0.28
CA LEU A 316 -18.27 10.13 0.26
C LEU A 316 -17.34 9.38 1.21
N GLY A 317 -17.88 8.53 2.08
CA GLY A 317 -17.09 7.67 2.96
C GLY A 317 -16.10 6.79 2.19
N ALA A 318 -16.56 6.11 1.15
CA ALA A 318 -15.72 5.26 0.29
C ALA A 318 -14.58 6.06 -0.36
N LEU A 319 -14.90 7.22 -0.94
CA LEU A 319 -13.91 8.10 -1.57
C LEU A 319 -12.90 8.63 -0.55
N THR A 320 -13.36 9.06 0.63
CA THR A 320 -12.48 9.49 1.72
C THR A 320 -11.56 8.36 2.14
N GLY A 321 -12.05 7.12 2.27
CA GLY A 321 -11.23 5.97 2.63
C GLY A 321 -10.13 5.68 1.60
N LEU A 322 -10.46 5.72 0.30
CA LEU A 322 -9.47 5.53 -0.77
C LEU A 322 -8.45 6.67 -0.79
N VAL A 323 -8.90 7.92 -0.78
CA VAL A 323 -8.01 9.09 -0.87
C VAL A 323 -7.11 9.16 0.36
N ALA A 324 -7.67 9.05 1.56
CA ALA A 324 -6.90 9.13 2.81
C ALA A 324 -5.82 8.06 2.88
N LEU A 325 -6.13 6.83 2.43
CA LEU A 325 -5.20 5.72 2.51
C LEU A 325 -4.08 5.80 1.47
N TYR A 326 -4.40 6.09 0.20
CA TYR A 326 -3.41 6.05 -0.87
C TYR A 326 -2.61 7.34 -1.02
N SER A 327 -3.17 8.51 -0.66
CA SER A 327 -2.52 9.79 -0.94
C SER A 327 -1.15 9.97 -0.27
N PRO A 328 -0.89 9.57 0.99
CA PRO A 328 0.44 9.72 1.59
C PRO A 328 1.52 9.00 0.78
N GLY A 329 1.30 7.71 0.50
CA GLY A 329 2.25 6.87 -0.19
C GLY A 329 2.52 7.34 -1.62
N LEU A 330 1.49 7.80 -2.34
CA LEU A 330 1.63 8.31 -3.70
C LEU A 330 2.36 9.67 -3.73
N ILE A 331 2.06 10.58 -2.80
CA ILE A 331 2.74 11.88 -2.70
C ILE A 331 4.23 11.67 -2.38
N LEU A 332 4.52 10.79 -1.41
CA LEU A 332 5.89 10.49 -1.01
C LEU A 332 6.69 9.81 -2.12
N GLU A 333 6.09 8.85 -2.83
CA GLU A 333 6.74 8.18 -3.96
C GLU A 333 7.06 9.17 -5.08
N PHE A 334 6.10 10.02 -5.42
CA PHE A 334 6.28 11.06 -6.42
C PHE A 334 7.37 12.07 -6.01
N ALA A 335 7.42 12.44 -4.74
CA ALA A 335 8.39 13.38 -4.22
C ALA A 335 9.82 12.81 -4.20
N LEU A 336 9.99 11.51 -3.92
CA LEU A 336 11.30 10.89 -3.73
C LEU A 336 11.93 10.34 -5.00
N LEU A 337 11.14 10.02 -6.02
CA LEU A 337 11.64 9.45 -7.27
C LEU A 337 12.75 10.30 -7.94
N PRO A 338 12.68 11.65 -7.99
CA PRO A 338 13.73 12.47 -8.61
C PRO A 338 15.05 12.46 -7.83
N PHE A 339 15.00 12.39 -6.51
CA PHE A 339 16.19 12.21 -5.68
C PHE A 339 16.86 10.86 -5.94
N TYR A 340 16.04 9.83 -6.13
CA TYR A 340 16.53 8.51 -6.45
C TYR A 340 17.28 8.48 -7.80
N VAL A 341 16.73 9.10 -8.84
CA VAL A 341 17.39 9.20 -10.16
C VAL A 341 18.75 9.88 -10.04
N LYS A 342 18.84 11.00 -9.31
CA LYS A 342 20.12 11.69 -9.06
C LYS A 342 21.14 10.83 -8.30
N LEU A 343 20.70 10.09 -7.29
CA LEU A 343 21.56 9.17 -6.53
C LEU A 343 22.06 7.99 -7.39
N ARG A 344 21.26 7.55 -8.36
CA ARG A 344 21.67 6.50 -9.32
C ARG A 344 22.75 7.02 -10.26
N GLU A 345 22.61 8.24 -10.77
CA GLU A 345 23.59 8.88 -11.65
C GLU A 345 24.94 9.11 -10.94
N SER A 346 24.92 9.54 -9.67
CA SER A 346 26.13 9.81 -8.90
C SER A 346 26.91 8.56 -8.47
N ARG A 347 26.35 7.36 -8.57
CA ARG A 347 27.06 6.09 -8.31
C ARG A 347 27.81 5.54 -9.52
N ILE A 348 27.58 6.12 -10.69
CA ILE A 348 28.22 5.70 -11.95
C ILE A 348 29.54 6.48 -12.17
N THR A 349 29.77 7.57 -11.42
CA THR A 349 31.03 8.34 -11.35
C THR A 349 31.89 7.92 -10.16
#